data_AF-A0A1M5XN68-F1
#
_entry.id   AF-A0A1M5XN68-F1
#
_cell.length_a   1.000
_cell.length_b   1.000
_cell.length_c   1.000
_cell.angle_alpha   90.00
_cell.angle_beta   90.00
_cell.angle_gamma   90.00
#
_symmetry.space_group_name_H-M   'P 1'
#
loop_
_entity.id
_entity.type
_entity.pdbx_description
1 polymer ?
#
loop_
_entity_poly.entity_id
_entity_poly.type
_entity_poly.pdbx_seq_one_letter_code
_entity_poly.pdbx_strand_id
1 'polypeptide(L)' 'MKVLGKELKLNGKDVALKENIPIKLSQLSNDMGFTQEAMKQVISTTQPSNSKKNDVWIHLI' A
#
# COMPACT_ATOMS: atom_id res chain seq x y z
N MET A 1 18.91 -10.27 31.32
CA MET A 1 19.60 -9.67 30.17
C MET A 1 18.73 -8.56 29.59
N LYS A 2 19.13 -7.28 29.73
CA LYS A 2 18.53 -6.18 28.96
C LYS A 2 19.39 -5.99 27.71
N VAL A 3 18.85 -6.34 26.55
CA VAL A 3 19.50 -6.08 25.26
C VAL A 3 19.30 -4.60 24.97
N LEU A 4 20.28 -3.78 25.34
CA LEU A 4 20.26 -2.31 25.16
C LEU A 4 20.52 -1.98 23.70
N GLY A 5 19.44 -1.92 22.90
CA GLY A 5 19.48 -1.27 21.60
C GLY A 5 19.86 0.19 21.79
N LYS A 6 20.82 0.70 21.02
CA LYS A 6 21.26 2.10 21.06
C LYS A 6 20.06 3.00 20.74
N GLU A 7 19.61 3.81 21.70
CA GLU A 7 18.52 4.76 21.52
C GLU A 7 19.01 5.96 20.71
N LEU A 8 18.36 6.25 19.59
CA LEU A 8 18.64 7.46 18.81
C LEU A 8 17.92 8.64 19.47
N LYS A 9 18.69 9.59 20.01
CA LYS A 9 18.21 10.81 20.65
C LYS A 9 18.62 12.05 19.85
N LEU A 10 17.69 12.96 19.61
CA LEU A 10 17.97 14.30 19.04
C LEU A 10 17.50 15.36 20.04
N ASN A 11 18.38 16.29 20.41
CA ASN A 11 18.10 17.36 21.39
C ASN A 11 17.53 16.86 22.73
N GLY A 12 18.02 15.71 23.21
CA GLY A 12 17.57 15.09 24.46
C GLY A 12 16.20 14.43 24.39
N LYS A 13 15.56 14.37 23.21
CA LYS A 13 14.32 13.64 22.97
C LYS A 13 14.61 12.34 22.22
N ASP A 14 13.94 11.27 22.64
CA ASP A 14 13.96 10.00 21.92
C ASP A 14 13.20 10.17 20.59
N VAL A 15 13.89 9.95 19.48
CA VAL A 15 13.29 10.13 18.14
C VAL A 15 13.01 8.82 17.43
N ALA A 16 13.69 7.74 17.84
CA ALA A 16 13.44 6.39 17.35
C ALA A 16 12.66 5.58 18.40
N LEU A 17 11.44 6.06 18.72
CA LEU A 17 10.52 5.33 19.60
C LEU A 17 10.00 4.09 18.83
N LYS A 18 10.20 2.90 19.40
CA LYS A 18 9.79 1.60 18.79
C LYS A 18 8.31 1.55 18.43
N GLU A 19 7.48 2.37 19.06
CA GLU A 19 6.04 2.47 18.82
C GLU A 19 5.68 2.93 17.39
N ASN A 20 6.59 3.61 16.69
CA ASN A 20 6.34 4.14 15.35
C ASN A 20 6.76 3.17 14.23
N ILE A 21 7.27 1.99 14.55
CA ILE A 21 7.61 0.97 13.56
C ILE A 21 6.40 0.03 13.40
N PRO A 22 5.77 -0.05 12.21
CA PRO A 22 4.70 -1.01 11.94
C PRO A 22 5.15 -2.44 12.27
N ILE A 23 4.42 -3.12 13.15
CA ILE A 23 4.69 -4.52 13.53
C ILE A 23 3.72 -5.51 12.86
N LYS A 24 2.65 -5.01 12.25
CA LYS A 24 1.66 -5.81 11.51
C LYS A 24 1.61 -5.37 10.06
N LEU A 25 1.40 -6.34 9.17
CA LEU A 25 1.16 -6.08 7.75
C LEU A 25 -0.02 -5.11 7.53
N SER A 26 -1.04 -5.16 8.38
CA SER A 26 -2.19 -4.24 8.32
C SER A 26 -1.86 -2.78 8.64
N GLN A 27 -0.68 -2.50 9.22
CA GLN A 27 -0.19 -1.15 9.50
C GLN A 27 0.66 -0.58 8.34
N LEU A 28 0.97 -1.40 7.33
CA LEU A 28 1.66 -0.98 6.11
C LEU A 28 0.66 -0.30 5.18
N SER A 29 0.70 1.03 5.11
CA SER A 29 -0.18 1.83 4.23
C SER A 29 0.26 1.82 2.77
N ASN A 30 1.48 1.37 2.48
CA ASN A 30 2.10 1.45 1.15
C ASN A 30 1.50 0.49 0.11
N ASP A 31 0.66 -0.48 0.50
CA ASP A 31 0.01 -1.43 -0.42
C ASP A 31 -1.49 -1.14 -0.66
N MET A 32 -2.08 -0.19 0.07
CA MET A 32 -3.53 0.08 -0.06
C MET A 32 -3.90 0.73 -1.40
N GLY A 33 -3.03 1.58 -1.96
CA GLY A 33 -3.29 2.27 -3.22
C GLY A 33 -3.14 1.39 -4.46
N PHE A 34 -2.33 0.32 -4.39
CA PHE A 34 -2.07 -0.54 -5.54
C PHE A 34 -3.26 -1.43 -5.90
N THR A 35 -4.09 -1.82 -4.93
CA THR A 35 -5.22 -2.74 -5.16
C THR A 35 -6.56 -2.02 -5.36
N GLN A 36 -6.74 -0.83 -4.78
CA GLN A 36 -8.00 -0.09 -4.88
C GLN A 36 -8.13 0.70 -6.18
N GLU A 37 -7.03 1.26 -6.68
CA GLU A 37 -6.98 2.11 -7.88
C GLU A 37 -6.22 1.45 -9.04
N ALA A 38 -5.96 0.13 -8.96
CA ALA A 38 -5.37 -0.59 -10.08
C ALA A 38 -6.26 -0.50 -11.30
N MET A 39 -5.69 -0.04 -12.42
CA MET A 39 -6.35 -0.11 -13.72
C MET A 39 -6.59 -1.58 -14.06
N LYS A 40 -7.84 -1.95 -14.28
CA LYS A 40 -8.17 -3.29 -14.74
C LYS A 40 -8.20 -3.30 -16.27
N GLN A 41 -7.49 -4.26 -16.86
CA GLN A 41 -7.59 -4.56 -18.28
C GLN A 41 -8.64 -5.65 -18.48
N VAL A 42 -9.63 -5.38 -19.33
CA VAL A 42 -10.70 -6.32 -19.68
C VAL A 42 -10.65 -6.58 -21.17
N ILE A 43 -10.66 -7.85 -21.56
CA ILE A 43 -10.65 -8.29 -22.95
C ILE A 43 -11.96 -9.01 -23.23
N SER A 44 -12.77 -8.49 -24.16
CA SER A 44 -14.07 -9.08 -24.51
C SER A 44 -14.55 -8.63 -25.88
N THR A 45 -15.37 -9.46 -26.54
CA THR A 45 -16.06 -9.12 -27.80
C THR A 45 -17.24 -8.17 -27.58
N THR A 46 -17.78 -8.07 -26.36
CA THR A 46 -18.87 -7.16 -26.00
C THR A 46 -18.43 -6.15 -24.95
N GLN A 47 -19.05 -4.97 -24.95
CA GLN A 47 -18.72 -3.89 -24.01
C GLN A 47 -19.01 -4.33 -22.55
N PRO A 48 -18.07 -4.15 -21.60
CA PRO A 48 -18.32 -4.47 -20.20
C PRO A 48 -19.29 -3.46 -19.56
N SER A 49 -20.35 -3.97 -18.92
CA SER A 49 -21.42 -3.16 -18.31
C SER A 49 -21.02 -2.44 -17.01
N ASN A 50 -19.94 -2.88 -16.35
CA ASN A 50 -19.52 -2.40 -15.03
C ASN A 50 -18.09 -1.81 -15.03
N SER A 51 -17.70 -1.15 -16.12
CA SER A 51 -16.37 -0.52 -16.23
C SER A 51 -16.24 0.65 -15.25
N LYS A 52 -15.15 0.70 -14.47
CA LYS A 52 -14.82 1.83 -13.60
C LYS A 52 -14.00 2.87 -14.35
N LYS A 53 -13.93 4.08 -13.79
CA LYS A 53 -13.04 5.13 -14.28
C LYS A 53 -11.60 4.59 -14.26
N ASN A 54 -10.89 4.72 -15.38
CA ASN A 54 -9.53 4.21 -15.65
C ASN A 54 -9.42 2.70 -16.01
N ASP A 55 -10.53 1.97 -16.20
CA ASP A 55 -10.47 0.64 -16.80
C ASP A 55 -10.16 0.71 -18.30
N VAL A 56 -9.41 -0.27 -18.80
CA VAL A 56 -9.08 -0.40 -20.23
C VAL A 56 -9.85 -1.59 -20.80
N TRP A 57 -10.70 -1.34 -21.79
CA TRP A 57 -11.37 -2.38 -22.56
C TRP A 57 -10.65 -2.61 -23.89
N ILE A 58 -10.31 -3.88 -24.16
CA ILE A 58 -9.81 -4.34 -25.45
C ILE A 58 -10.94 -5.11 -26.13
N HIS A 59 -11.47 -4.54 -27.20
CA HIS A 59 -12.46 -5.18 -28.05
C HIS A 59 -11.78 -6.19 -28.97
N LEU A 60 -12.17 -7.47 -28.85
CA LEU A 60 -11.77 -8.50 -29.80
C LEU A 60 -12.70 -8.46 -31.01
N ILE A 61 -12.10 -8.24 -32.18
CA ILE A 61 -12.75 -8.22 -33.51
C ILE A 61 -12.84 -9.65 -34.04
#